data_AF-A0A4P5TB84-F1
#
_entry.id   AF-A0A4P5TB84-F1
#
_cell.length_a   1.000
_cell.length_b   1.000
_cell.length_c   1.000
_cell.angle_alpha   90.00
_cell.angle_beta   90.00
_cell.angle_gamma   90.00
#
_symmetry.space_group_name_H-M   'P 1'
#
loop_
_entity.id
_entity.type
_entity.pdbx_description
1 polymer ?
#
loop_
_entity_poly.entity_id
_entity_poly.type
_entity_poly.pdbx_seq_one_letter_code
_entity_poly.pdbx_strand_id
1 'polypeptide(L)'
;MRNDYAVIWGNLAVKRKAYSLLEKYYSHIAQHWKWTKIIDIGVVDPSPPALPVPIIHLGFLSAIEISCILSSCKYGILTAYSPDYFCKSGVFAAFASHGLAVLVGTSKDDYFASLDGLFSDFHFQKMDENVYESASFLASNVRKWYADHDILVHVNLIYLPIIRHFARNHFRY
;
A
#
# COMPACT_ATOMS: atom_id res chain seq x y z
N MET A 1 5.15 -6.55 -19.00
CA MET A 1 4.90 -5.11 -18.73
C MET A 1 3.65 -5.01 -17.87
N ARG A 2 3.63 -4.18 -16.82
CA ARG A 2 2.44 -4.03 -15.96
C ARG A 2 1.39 -3.16 -16.64
N ASN A 3 0.13 -3.41 -16.32
CA ASN A 3 -0.99 -2.64 -16.82
C ASN A 3 -1.22 -1.38 -15.97
N ASP A 4 -1.80 -0.35 -16.57
CA ASP A 4 -2.19 0.89 -15.89
C ASP A 4 -3.49 0.74 -15.09
N TYR A 5 -3.56 -0.32 -14.29
CA TYR A 5 -4.68 -0.63 -13.43
C TYR A 5 -4.33 -0.22 -12.00
N ALA A 6 -5.29 0.43 -11.34
CA ALA A 6 -5.24 0.68 -9.92
C ALA A 6 -6.01 -0.41 -9.17
N VAL A 7 -5.54 -0.80 -7.99
CA VAL A 7 -6.20 -1.79 -7.14
C VAL A 7 -6.64 -1.12 -5.84
N ILE A 8 -7.89 -1.33 -5.46
CA ILE A 8 -8.41 -0.99 -4.15
C ILE A 8 -8.80 -2.27 -3.42
N TRP A 9 -8.37 -2.37 -2.16
CA TRP A 9 -8.66 -3.53 -1.32
C TRP A 9 -8.98 -3.08 0.10
N GLY A 10 -10.13 -3.48 0.62
CA GLY A 10 -10.51 -3.21 2.00
C GLY A 10 -11.97 -3.54 2.31
N ASN A 11 -12.38 -3.25 3.54
CA ASN A 11 -13.78 -3.28 3.93
C ASN A 11 -14.55 -2.10 3.31
N LEU A 12 -15.89 -2.13 3.43
CA LEU A 12 -16.77 -1.14 2.83
C LEU A 12 -16.45 0.31 3.26
N ALA A 13 -16.17 0.55 4.54
CA ALA A 13 -15.88 1.89 5.05
C ALA A 13 -14.60 2.47 4.46
N VAL A 14 -13.54 1.66 4.38
CA VAL A 14 -12.26 2.03 3.75
C VAL A 14 -12.45 2.37 2.29
N LYS A 15 -13.21 1.53 1.57
CA LYS A 15 -13.44 1.75 0.15
C LYS A 15 -14.25 3.00 -0.13
N ARG A 16 -15.30 3.28 0.64
CA ARG A 16 -16.06 4.53 0.54
C ARG A 16 -15.20 5.77 0.77
N LYS A 17 -14.30 5.72 1.76
CA LYS A 17 -13.35 6.80 2.00
C LYS A 17 -12.41 6.99 0.80
N ALA A 18 -11.90 5.90 0.23
CA ALA A 18 -11.07 5.97 -0.98
C ALA A 18 -11.83 6.55 -2.16
N TYR A 19 -13.04 6.07 -2.41
CA TYR A 19 -13.91 6.56 -3.46
C TYR A 19 -14.19 8.04 -3.34
N SER A 20 -14.52 8.53 -2.15
CA SER A 20 -14.73 9.98 -1.92
C SER A 20 -13.47 10.82 -2.19
N LEU A 21 -12.29 10.31 -1.81
CA LEU A 21 -11.02 10.97 -2.13
C LEU A 21 -10.72 10.95 -3.63
N LEU A 22 -11.01 9.83 -4.30
CA LEU A 22 -10.89 9.73 -5.75
C LEU A 22 -11.83 10.72 -6.43
N GLU A 23 -13.10 10.79 -6.07
CA GLU A 23 -14.03 11.78 -6.64
C GLU A 23 -13.49 13.21 -6.53
N LYS A 24 -12.84 13.54 -5.40
CA LYS A 24 -12.24 14.85 -5.18
C LYS A 24 -10.97 15.09 -6.00
N TYR A 25 -10.05 14.12 -6.05
CA TYR A 25 -8.69 14.31 -6.57
C TYR A 25 -8.43 13.65 -7.92
N TYR A 26 -9.39 12.92 -8.50
CA TYR A 26 -9.19 12.11 -9.71
C TYR A 26 -8.58 12.91 -10.86
N SER A 27 -9.12 14.09 -11.15
CA SER A 27 -8.65 14.93 -12.25
C SER A 27 -7.18 15.31 -12.11
N HIS A 28 -6.71 15.50 -10.87
CA HIS A 28 -5.31 15.77 -10.57
C HIS A 28 -4.46 14.51 -10.69
N ILE A 29 -4.88 13.42 -10.05
CA ILE A 29 -4.21 12.10 -10.13
C ILE A 29 -4.02 11.68 -11.59
N ALA A 30 -5.04 11.85 -12.44
CA ALA A 30 -5.05 11.45 -13.84
C ALA A 30 -4.07 12.24 -14.73
N GLN A 31 -3.64 13.44 -14.31
CA GLN A 31 -2.61 14.21 -15.02
C GLN A 31 -1.24 13.57 -14.86
N HIS A 32 -1.00 12.90 -13.73
CA HIS A 32 0.28 12.27 -13.42
C HIS A 32 0.27 10.77 -13.72
N TRP A 33 -0.80 10.07 -13.36
CA TRP A 33 -0.91 8.61 -13.43
C TRP A 33 -2.07 8.20 -14.35
N LYS A 34 -1.75 7.51 -15.44
CA LYS A 34 -2.70 7.24 -16.54
C LYS A 34 -3.53 5.98 -16.32
N TRP A 35 -4.51 6.00 -15.43
CA TRP A 35 -5.32 4.82 -15.15
C TRP A 35 -6.27 4.47 -16.29
N THR A 36 -6.41 3.19 -16.56
CA THR A 36 -7.40 2.68 -17.52
C THR A 36 -8.58 1.97 -16.85
N LYS A 37 -8.41 1.51 -15.60
CA LYS A 37 -9.47 0.94 -14.75
C LYS A 37 -9.03 0.82 -13.29
N ILE A 38 -10.02 0.68 -12.42
CA ILE A 38 -9.85 0.35 -11.00
C ILE A 38 -10.36 -1.08 -10.77
N ILE A 39 -9.54 -1.92 -10.14
CA ILE A 39 -9.92 -3.26 -9.70
C ILE A 39 -10.27 -3.18 -8.22
N ASP A 40 -11.52 -3.51 -7.89
CA ASP A 40 -12.03 -3.49 -6.52
C ASP A 40 -12.16 -4.91 -5.97
N ILE A 41 -11.39 -5.20 -4.92
CA ILE A 41 -11.32 -6.49 -4.24
C ILE A 41 -11.92 -6.39 -2.83
N GLY A 42 -12.74 -7.37 -2.47
CA GLY A 42 -13.36 -7.51 -1.15
C GLY A 42 -14.86 -7.22 -1.17
N VAL A 43 -15.37 -6.62 -0.08
CA VAL A 43 -16.81 -6.38 0.12
C VAL A 43 -17.34 -5.41 -0.92
N VAL A 44 -18.13 -5.86 -1.90
CA VAL A 44 -18.69 -4.99 -2.96
C VAL A 44 -19.55 -3.87 -2.36
N ASP A 45 -19.34 -2.63 -2.79
CA ASP A 45 -20.24 -1.52 -2.44
C ASP A 45 -21.46 -1.61 -3.36
N PRO A 46 -22.70 -1.69 -2.85
CA PRO A 46 -23.89 -1.71 -3.69
C PRO A 46 -24.12 -0.40 -4.46
N SER A 47 -23.44 0.68 -4.10
CA SER A 47 -23.58 1.99 -4.75
C SER A 47 -22.21 2.67 -4.89
N PRO A 48 -21.31 2.14 -5.75
CA PRO A 48 -20.02 2.77 -6.01
C PRO A 48 -20.21 4.13 -6.70
N PRO A 49 -19.27 5.08 -6.53
CA PRO A 49 -19.34 6.34 -7.25
C PRO A 49 -19.14 6.13 -8.75
N ALA A 50 -19.56 7.12 -9.54
CA ALA A 50 -19.16 7.21 -10.93
C ALA A 50 -17.77 7.88 -11.02
N LEU A 51 -16.77 7.14 -11.50
CA LEU A 51 -15.44 7.67 -11.81
C LEU A 51 -15.23 7.68 -13.34
N PRO A 52 -14.32 8.53 -13.88
CA PRO A 52 -14.04 8.57 -15.32
C PRO A 52 -13.41 7.31 -15.91
N VAL A 53 -13.03 6.33 -15.07
CA VAL A 53 -12.55 5.00 -15.48
C VAL A 53 -13.44 3.92 -14.91
N PRO A 54 -13.60 2.78 -15.62
CA PRO A 54 -14.43 1.69 -15.14
C PRO A 54 -13.86 1.09 -13.86
N ILE A 55 -14.77 0.81 -12.91
CA ILE A 55 -14.48 0.04 -11.70
C ILE A 55 -14.95 -1.40 -11.93
N ILE A 56 -14.04 -2.36 -11.76
CA ILE A 56 -14.32 -3.79 -11.90
C ILE A 56 -14.35 -4.41 -10.50
N HIS A 57 -15.54 -4.75 -10.03
CA HIS A 57 -15.73 -5.40 -8.73
C HIS A 57 -15.53 -6.92 -8.85
N LEU A 58 -14.57 -7.46 -8.11
CA LEU A 58 -14.24 -8.89 -8.15
C LEU A 58 -14.70 -9.65 -6.90
N GLY A 59 -15.17 -8.96 -5.87
CA GLY A 59 -15.59 -9.61 -4.62
C GLY A 59 -14.40 -10.19 -3.84
N PHE A 60 -14.66 -11.22 -3.05
CA PHE A 60 -13.63 -11.95 -2.32
C PHE A 60 -12.90 -12.93 -3.24
N LEU A 61 -11.57 -12.91 -3.17
CA LEU A 61 -10.67 -13.73 -3.98
C LEU A 61 -9.71 -14.52 -3.08
N SER A 62 -9.16 -15.59 -3.62
CA SER A 62 -8.06 -16.32 -2.97
C SER A 62 -6.77 -15.51 -2.97
N ALA A 63 -5.83 -15.86 -2.09
CA ALA A 63 -4.52 -15.21 -2.03
C ALA A 63 -3.73 -15.30 -3.35
N ILE A 64 -3.88 -16.42 -4.07
CA ILE A 64 -3.23 -16.65 -5.37
C ILE A 64 -3.80 -15.68 -6.41
N GLU A 65 -5.12 -15.56 -6.50
CA GLU A 65 -5.79 -14.63 -7.43
C GLU A 65 -5.42 -13.17 -7.13
N ILE A 66 -5.37 -12.78 -5.85
CA ILE A 66 -4.93 -11.45 -5.44
C ILE A 66 -3.48 -11.23 -5.90
N SER A 67 -2.57 -12.17 -5.64
CA SER A 67 -1.16 -12.03 -6.05
C SER A 67 -1.00 -11.90 -7.57
N CYS A 68 -1.77 -12.67 -8.36
CA CYS A 68 -1.79 -12.55 -9.82
C CYS A 68 -2.26 -11.16 -10.26
N ILE A 69 -3.33 -10.63 -9.66
CA ILE A 69 -3.84 -9.29 -9.95
C ILE A 69 -2.78 -8.24 -9.63
N LEU A 70 -2.24 -8.25 -8.40
CA LEU A 70 -1.24 -7.28 -7.96
C LEU A 70 0.01 -7.30 -8.85
N SER A 71 0.48 -8.49 -9.26
CA SER A 71 1.61 -8.64 -10.18
C SER A 71 1.39 -8.00 -11.55
N SER A 72 0.12 -7.86 -11.96
CA SER A 72 -0.27 -7.26 -13.24
C SER A 72 -0.54 -5.74 -13.15
N CYS A 73 -0.70 -5.19 -11.95
CA CYS A 73 -1.10 -3.81 -11.71
C CYS A 73 0.09 -2.90 -11.41
N LYS A 74 -0.09 -1.59 -11.68
CA LYS A 74 0.90 -0.54 -11.39
C LYS A 74 0.60 0.21 -10.10
N TYR A 75 -0.68 0.38 -9.76
CA TYR A 75 -1.08 1.31 -8.70
C TYR A 75 -1.89 0.59 -7.61
N GLY A 76 -1.67 0.96 -6.35
CA GLY A 76 -2.45 0.51 -5.20
C GLY A 76 -3.05 1.70 -4.47
N ILE A 77 -4.26 1.55 -3.92
CA ILE A 77 -4.97 2.61 -3.20
C ILE A 77 -5.18 2.16 -1.75
N LEU A 78 -4.71 2.98 -0.80
CA LEU A 78 -4.75 2.70 0.64
C LEU A 78 -5.25 3.93 1.42
N THR A 79 -6.43 3.86 2.03
CA THR A 79 -7.05 5.05 2.67
C THR A 79 -7.39 4.89 4.15
N ALA A 80 -7.11 3.70 4.68
CA ALA A 80 -7.59 3.24 5.97
C ALA A 80 -6.73 3.63 7.17
N TYR A 81 -5.52 4.17 6.97
CA TYR A 81 -4.53 4.22 8.05
C TYR A 81 -3.74 5.52 8.03
N SER A 82 -3.47 6.06 9.23
CA SER A 82 -2.27 6.89 9.40
C SER A 82 -1.05 6.09 8.92
N PRO A 83 -0.07 6.71 8.25
CA PRO A 83 1.20 6.08 7.90
C PRO A 83 1.86 5.29 9.03
N ASP A 84 1.63 5.71 10.27
CA ASP A 84 2.12 5.06 11.50
C ASP A 84 1.72 3.58 11.62
N TYR A 85 0.74 3.14 10.83
CA TYR A 85 0.27 1.75 10.81
C TYR A 85 0.61 1.02 9.51
N PHE A 86 1.33 1.65 8.57
CA PHE A 86 1.68 1.02 7.29
C PHE A 86 2.59 -0.19 7.48
N CYS A 87 3.56 -0.12 8.39
CA CYS A 87 4.43 -1.24 8.72
C CYS A 87 3.68 -2.47 9.27
N LYS A 88 2.45 -2.28 9.78
CA LYS A 88 1.57 -3.35 10.30
C LYS A 88 0.47 -3.74 9.32
N SER A 89 0.34 -3.04 8.20
CA SER A 89 -0.73 -3.25 7.23
C SER A 89 -0.37 -4.35 6.24
N GLY A 90 -1.10 -5.46 6.31
CA GLY A 90 -0.97 -6.56 5.33
C GLY A 90 -1.27 -6.11 3.89
N VAL A 91 -2.17 -5.14 3.70
CA VAL A 91 -2.50 -4.60 2.37
C VAL A 91 -1.34 -3.74 1.83
N PHE A 92 -0.74 -2.89 2.68
CA PHE A 92 0.43 -2.11 2.29
C PHE A 92 1.62 -3.03 1.96
N ALA A 93 1.88 -4.03 2.81
CA ALA A 93 2.88 -5.05 2.58
C ALA A 93 2.67 -5.82 1.26
N ALA A 94 1.41 -6.16 0.93
CA ALA A 94 1.07 -6.79 -0.34
C ALA A 94 1.38 -5.87 -1.53
N PHE A 95 1.03 -4.59 -1.45
CA PHE A 95 1.35 -3.63 -2.52
C PHE A 95 2.86 -3.41 -2.66
N ALA A 96 3.58 -3.28 -1.55
CA ALA A 96 5.03 -3.05 -1.55
C ALA A 96 5.81 -4.26 -2.06
N SER A 97 5.51 -5.47 -1.59
CA SER A 97 6.13 -6.71 -2.08
C SER A 97 5.91 -6.92 -3.58
N HIS A 98 4.72 -6.57 -4.06
CA HIS A 98 4.39 -6.61 -5.48
C HIS A 98 4.86 -5.37 -6.22
N GLY A 99 5.51 -4.37 -5.61
CA GLY A 99 6.05 -3.18 -6.28
C GLY A 99 5.00 -2.33 -6.98
N LEU A 100 3.90 -2.02 -6.30
CA LEU A 100 2.91 -1.05 -6.77
C LEU A 100 3.26 0.35 -6.27
N ALA A 101 2.95 1.38 -7.05
CA ALA A 101 2.93 2.75 -6.57
C ALA A 101 1.68 2.95 -5.70
N VAL A 102 1.87 3.30 -4.43
CA VAL A 102 0.77 3.36 -3.46
C VAL A 102 0.27 4.80 -3.31
N LEU A 103 -1.01 5.02 -3.59
CA LEU A 103 -1.72 6.24 -3.19
C LEU A 103 -2.32 6.08 -1.82
N VAL A 104 -2.16 7.12 -1.02
CA VAL A 104 -2.57 7.17 0.36
C VAL A 104 -3.59 8.27 0.56
N GLY A 105 -4.70 7.93 1.21
CA GLY A 105 -5.67 8.94 1.63
C GLY A 105 -5.12 9.81 2.76
N THR A 106 -5.29 11.13 2.65
CA THR A 106 -4.94 12.10 3.69
C THR A 106 -5.87 12.01 4.90
N SER A 107 -5.36 12.32 6.09
CA SER A 107 -6.11 12.45 7.35
C SER A 107 -5.95 13.87 7.92
N LYS A 108 -6.78 14.28 8.89
CA LYS A 108 -6.70 15.65 9.42
C LYS A 108 -5.47 15.89 10.32
N ASP A 109 -4.88 14.81 10.85
CA ASP A 109 -3.76 14.85 11.79
C ASP A 109 -2.46 14.44 11.09
N ASP A 110 -2.29 14.87 9.85
CA ASP A 110 -1.28 14.44 8.89
C ASP A 110 0.15 14.91 9.24
N TYR A 111 0.61 14.54 10.44
CA TYR A 111 2.02 14.49 10.79
C TYR A 111 2.62 13.23 10.18
N PHE A 112 2.82 13.25 8.85
CA PHE A 112 3.59 12.23 8.13
C PHE A 112 5.08 12.38 8.47
N ALA A 113 5.43 12.27 9.76
CA ALA A 113 6.79 12.04 10.17
C ALA A 113 7.19 10.62 9.77
N SER A 114 8.48 10.41 9.56
CA SER A 114 9.10 9.20 9.01
C SER A 114 9.01 7.96 9.90
N LEU A 115 7.86 7.68 10.53
CA LEU A 115 7.66 6.49 11.33
C LEU A 115 7.91 5.26 10.45
N ASP A 116 8.90 4.46 10.89
CA ASP A 116 9.47 3.30 10.19
C ASP A 116 10.22 3.59 8.88
N GLY A 117 10.67 4.83 8.69
CA GLY A 117 11.49 5.23 7.54
C GLY A 117 10.71 5.37 6.23
N LEU A 118 9.38 5.39 6.29
CA LEU A 118 8.53 5.71 5.15
C LEU A 118 8.40 7.23 4.97
N PHE A 119 8.40 7.67 3.72
CA PHE A 119 8.38 9.09 3.36
C PHE A 119 7.38 9.29 2.22
N SER A 120 6.56 10.33 2.37
CA SER A 120 5.74 10.85 1.28
C SER A 120 6.63 11.22 0.10
N ASP A 121 6.11 11.04 -1.11
CA ASP A 121 6.78 11.41 -2.37
C ASP A 121 8.10 10.67 -2.59
N PHE A 122 8.32 9.59 -1.83
CA PHE A 122 9.47 8.70 -2.01
C PHE A 122 9.04 7.23 -1.96
N HIS A 123 8.23 6.86 -0.98
CA HIS A 123 7.71 5.50 -0.81
C HIS A 123 6.22 5.39 -1.17
N PHE A 124 5.45 6.45 -0.99
CA PHE A 124 4.04 6.50 -1.33
C PHE A 124 3.66 7.92 -1.73
N GLN A 125 2.53 8.06 -2.42
CA GLN A 125 1.98 9.35 -2.84
C GLN A 125 0.73 9.65 -2.02
N LYS A 126 0.57 10.88 -1.56
CA LYS A 126 -0.69 11.31 -0.94
C LYS A 126 -1.71 11.69 -2.00
N MET A 127 -2.99 11.42 -1.73
CA MET A 127 -4.11 11.96 -2.49
C MET A 127 -4.35 13.40 -2.08
N ASP A 128 -3.60 14.30 -2.70
CA ASP A 128 -3.73 15.75 -2.56
C ASP A 128 -3.40 16.45 -3.90
N GLU A 129 -3.21 17.77 -3.85
CA GLU A 129 -2.94 18.64 -5.01
C GLU A 129 -1.44 18.83 -5.28
N ASN A 130 -0.55 18.11 -4.59
CA ASN A 130 0.89 18.20 -4.83
C ASN A 130 1.29 17.54 -6.15
N VAL A 131 2.48 17.85 -6.65
CA VAL A 131 3.03 17.17 -7.84
C VAL A 131 3.33 15.72 -7.49
N TYR A 132 2.86 14.79 -8.32
CA TYR A 132 3.07 13.36 -8.04
C TYR A 132 4.36 12.87 -8.66
N GLU A 133 5.08 12.07 -7.88
CA GLU A 133 6.22 11.35 -8.38
C GLU A 133 5.82 10.28 -9.40
N SER A 134 6.80 9.87 -10.21
CA SER A 134 6.56 8.80 -11.17
C SER A 134 6.23 7.49 -10.44
N ALA A 135 5.24 6.77 -10.96
CA ALA A 135 4.80 5.52 -10.34
C ALA A 135 5.92 4.47 -10.26
N SER A 136 6.81 4.41 -11.27
CA SER A 136 7.96 3.51 -11.26
C SER A 136 8.97 3.85 -10.16
N PHE A 137 9.18 5.14 -9.87
CA PHE A 137 10.06 5.59 -8.80
C PHE A 137 9.52 5.15 -7.43
N LEU A 138 8.27 5.48 -7.12
CA LEU A 138 7.63 5.10 -5.85
C LEU A 138 7.59 3.57 -5.67
N ALA A 139 7.17 2.84 -6.72
CA ALA A 139 7.12 1.38 -6.72
C ALA A 139 8.47 0.73 -6.43
N SER A 140 9.56 1.29 -6.98
CA SER A 140 10.91 0.76 -6.78
C SER A 140 11.39 1.01 -5.35
N ASN A 141 11.18 2.21 -4.83
CA ASN A 141 11.60 2.59 -3.48
C ASN A 141 10.80 1.85 -2.41
N VAL A 142 9.48 1.77 -2.51
CA VAL A 142 8.65 1.08 -1.52
C VAL A 142 8.93 -0.42 -1.49
N ARG A 143 9.19 -1.03 -2.66
CA ARG A 143 9.57 -2.43 -2.74
C ARG A 143 10.94 -2.68 -2.11
N LYS A 144 11.90 -1.79 -2.35
CA LYS A 144 13.23 -1.86 -1.73
C LYS A 144 13.12 -1.74 -0.21
N TRP A 145 12.41 -0.73 0.28
CA TRP A 145 12.14 -0.55 1.71
C TRP A 145 11.49 -1.81 2.32
N TYR A 146 10.50 -2.40 1.64
CA TYR A 146 9.83 -3.61 2.15
C TYR A 146 10.71 -4.85 2.09
N ALA A 147 11.61 -4.97 1.11
CA ALA A 147 12.54 -6.10 1.01
C ALA A 147 13.49 -6.19 2.21
N ASP A 148 13.81 -5.06 2.85
CA ASP A 148 14.61 -5.02 4.07
C ASP A 148 13.84 -5.54 5.31
N HIS A 149 12.51 -5.66 5.23
CA HIS A 149 11.62 -6.21 6.26
C HIS A 149 11.47 -7.73 6.17
N ASP A 150 12.58 -8.44 5.95
CA ASP A 150 12.63 -9.90 5.94
C ASP A 150 12.62 -10.44 7.38
N ILE A 151 11.78 -11.45 7.64
CA ILE A 151 11.71 -12.10 8.95
C ILE A 151 13.06 -12.69 9.38
N LEU A 152 13.88 -13.15 8.43
CA LEU A 152 15.23 -13.64 8.71
C LEU A 152 16.16 -12.51 9.17
N VAL A 153 15.97 -11.30 8.64
CA VAL A 153 16.68 -10.11 9.12
C VAL A 153 16.25 -9.79 10.56
N HIS A 154 14.96 -9.84 10.86
CA HIS A 154 14.45 -9.63 12.22
C HIS A 154 14.93 -10.70 13.20
N VAL A 155 14.94 -11.97 12.79
CA VAL A 155 15.48 -13.08 13.59
C VAL A 155 16.96 -12.86 13.91
N ASN A 156 17.76 -12.46 12.92
CA ASN A 156 19.18 -12.24 13.10
C ASN A 156 19.51 -11.02 13.97
N LEU A 157 18.78 -9.91 13.82
CA LEU A 157 19.08 -8.65 14.51
C LEU A 157 18.49 -8.57 15.93
N ILE A 158 17.34 -9.19 16.17
CA ILE A 158 16.60 -9.04 17.43
C ILE A 158 16.63 -10.35 18.23
N TYR A 159 16.14 -11.43 17.64
CA TYR A 159 15.91 -12.67 18.39
C TYR A 159 17.19 -13.42 18.73
N LEU A 160 18.14 -13.55 17.79
CA LEU A 160 19.40 -14.25 18.05
C LEU A 160 20.23 -13.59 19.16
N PRO A 161 20.39 -12.26 19.24
CA PRO A 161 21.05 -11.60 20.37
C PRO A 161 20.35 -11.87 21.71
N ILE A 162 19.01 -11.82 21.75
CA ILE A 162 18.23 -12.10 22.96
C ILE A 162 18.44 -13.55 23.40
N ILE A 163 18.31 -14.51 22.48
CA ILE A 163 18.51 -15.94 22.77
C ILE A 163 19.94 -16.19 23.24
N ARG A 164 20.96 -15.60 22.59
CA ARG A 164 22.37 -15.72 22.98
C ARG A 164 22.64 -15.10 24.35
N HIS A 165 22.05 -13.95 24.65
CA HIS A 165 22.17 -13.30 25.95
C HIS A 165 21.55 -14.17 27.05
N PHE A 166 20.34 -14.67 26.84
CA PHE A 166 19.66 -15.55 27.78
C PHE A 166 20.44 -16.85 28.00
N ALA A 167 20.91 -17.49 26.93
CA ALA A 167 21.71 -18.71 27.01
C ALA A 167 22.99 -18.52 27.83
N ARG A 168 23.75 -17.43 27.60
CA ARG A 168 24.99 -17.12 28.34
C ARG A 168 24.77 -16.84 29.83
N ASN A 169 23.60 -16.32 30.21
CA ASN A 169 23.32 -15.91 31.58
C ASN A 169 22.63 -17.00 32.41
N HIS A 170 21.94 -17.95 31.78
CA HIS A 170 21.17 -18.98 32.47
C HIS A 170 21.71 -20.40 32.28
N PHE A 171 22.56 -20.63 31.28
CA PHE A 171 23.24 -21.90 31.06
C PHE A 171 24.75 -21.65 31.05
N ARG A 172 25.30 -21.38 32.23
CA ARG A 172 26.74 -21.45 32.47
C ARG A 172 27.08 -22.89 32.84
N TYR A 173 27.76 -23.60 31.94
CA TYR A 173 28.59 -24.76 32.32
C TYR A 173 29.93 -24.24 32.83
#